data_AF-A0A7S2RVE5-F1
#
_entry.id   AF-A0A7S2RVE5-F1
#
_cell.length_a   1.000
_cell.length_b   1.000
_cell.length_c   1.000
_cell.angle_alpha   90.00
_cell.angle_beta   90.00
_cell.angle_gamma   90.00
#
_symmetry.space_group_name_H-M   'P 1'
#
loop_
_entity.id
_entity.type
_entity.pdbx_description
1 polymer ?
#
loop_
_entity_poly.entity_id
_entity_poly.type
_entity_poly.pdbx_seq_one_letter_code
_entity_poly.pdbx_strand_id
1 'polypeptide(L)'
;ETLAPRRMADLLLAAPSAEELKALPEAMEEDDARPTRATVSYENTSGRFTLQDRKFSQQYSHIYNKRLLQMRPLLQATAKERWGQDCSWMDQIINIPEESKVAVVGTLCKTMRLRPSVLDQYKDSTQISTSTDPLENLCSEDDSLMLEDETGRMSLTGDLPIHLLSTGMVVALKGVMQKDGLFLTEEWCCAGLPAHPSGLPPPPEEPTFILLVSGLETGGTHDPLPTKLLVDYITGHLGSTEDVALASRIARVVVAGSSRVPPAPGLVGQHKLSKAAQDAIYSPMRELDLLMATLSSSVPVDVMPGEGDPAGCWLPQQPMPACMFPHAARFSTLNRVCNPYEAQVG
;
A
#
# COMPACT_ATOMS: atom_id res chain seq x y z
N GLU A 1 22.48 -21.84 32.61
CA GLU A 1 22.87 -21.50 31.23
C GLU A 1 21.62 -21.09 30.49
N THR A 2 21.49 -19.81 30.17
CA THR A 2 20.37 -19.23 29.44
C THR A 2 20.48 -19.62 27.97
N LEU A 3 19.62 -20.53 27.50
CA LEU A 3 19.51 -20.85 26.08
C LEU A 3 19.04 -19.61 25.32
N ALA A 4 19.83 -19.15 24.36
CA ALA A 4 19.40 -18.15 23.40
C ALA A 4 18.23 -18.71 22.54
N PRO A 5 17.23 -17.89 22.18
CA PRO A 5 16.16 -18.33 21.29
C PRO A 5 16.76 -18.69 19.93
N ARG A 6 16.54 -19.93 19.48
CA ARG A 6 16.96 -20.38 18.14
C ARG A 6 16.25 -19.54 17.09
N ARG A 7 17.01 -19.05 16.09
CA ARG A 7 16.44 -18.26 15.00
C ARG A 7 15.60 -19.18 14.11
N MET A 8 14.50 -18.66 13.56
CA MET A 8 13.60 -19.40 12.67
C MET A 8 14.32 -20.07 11.49
N ALA A 9 15.39 -19.44 10.98
CA ALA A 9 16.26 -20.03 9.98
C ALA A 9 16.87 -21.38 10.41
N ASP A 10 17.22 -21.54 11.69
CA ASP A 10 17.79 -22.79 12.21
C ASP A 10 16.73 -23.89 12.38
N LEU A 11 15.47 -23.51 12.62
CA LEU A 11 14.32 -24.42 12.64
C LEU A 11 13.89 -24.86 11.23
N LEU A 12 14.07 -24.00 10.22
CA LEU A 12 13.87 -24.33 8.82
C LEU A 12 14.98 -25.22 8.24
N LEU A 13 16.17 -25.21 8.85
CA LEU A 13 17.38 -25.94 8.41
C LEU A 13 17.66 -27.23 9.18
N ALA A 14 16.90 -27.55 10.23
CA ALA A 14 17.14 -28.76 11.02
C ALA A 14 16.76 -30.01 10.20
N ALA A 15 17.77 -30.76 9.75
CA ALA A 15 17.57 -32.10 9.22
C ALA A 15 17.02 -32.99 10.35
N PRO A 16 16.00 -33.83 10.09
CA PRO A 16 15.46 -34.73 11.09
C PRO A 16 16.55 -35.69 11.58
N SER A 17 16.55 -35.97 12.87
CA SER A 17 17.47 -36.93 13.48
C SER A 17 17.20 -38.35 12.98
N ALA A 18 18.20 -39.22 13.01
CA ALA A 18 18.08 -40.61 12.57
C ALA A 18 17.07 -41.44 13.38
N GLU A 19 16.69 -40.98 14.58
CA GLU A 19 15.63 -41.58 15.40
C GLU A 19 14.23 -41.11 14.98
N GLU A 20 14.07 -39.84 14.60
CA GLU A 20 12.81 -39.30 14.04
C GLU A 20 12.49 -39.93 12.67
N LEU A 21 13.51 -40.20 11.86
CA LEU A 21 13.36 -40.92 10.58
C LEU A 21 12.95 -42.39 10.74
N LYS A 22 13.23 -43.01 11.90
CA LYS A 22 12.84 -44.40 12.21
C LYS A 22 11.47 -44.52 12.87
N ALA A 23 10.92 -43.43 13.38
CA ALA A 23 9.59 -43.36 13.99
C ALA A 23 8.49 -43.01 12.97
N LEU A 24 8.85 -42.75 11.71
CA LEU A 24 7.89 -42.58 10.62
C LEU A 24 7.27 -43.94 10.30
N PRO A 25 5.93 -44.08 10.26
CA PRO A 25 5.30 -45.30 9.81
C PRO A 25 5.80 -45.65 8.40
N GLU A 26 6.10 -46.93 8.17
CA GLU A 26 6.46 -47.45 6.85
C GLU A 26 5.42 -46.97 5.84
N ALA A 27 5.90 -46.40 4.73
CA ALA A 27 5.08 -45.79 3.70
C ALA A 27 3.91 -46.70 3.32
N MET A 28 2.69 -46.32 3.72
CA MET A 28 1.49 -46.83 3.09
C MET A 28 1.58 -46.40 1.62
N GLU A 29 1.66 -47.38 0.72
CA GLU A 29 1.34 -47.20 -0.69
C GLU A 29 -0.17 -46.91 -0.80
N GLU A 30 -0.57 -45.71 -0.40
CA GLU A 30 -1.79 -45.09 -0.91
C GLU A 30 -1.39 -44.34 -2.17
N ASP A 31 -2.01 -44.72 -3.29
CA ASP A 31 -2.05 -43.95 -4.53
C ASP A 31 -2.81 -42.64 -4.26
N ASP A 32 -2.15 -41.76 -3.52
CA ASP A 32 -2.73 -40.54 -2.97
C ASP A 32 -2.72 -39.50 -4.09
N ALA A 33 -3.77 -39.53 -4.90
CA ALA A 33 -3.98 -38.61 -6.02
C ALA A 33 -4.12 -37.17 -5.49
N ARG A 34 -2.99 -36.53 -5.18
CA ARG A 34 -2.93 -35.15 -4.71
C ARG A 34 -3.67 -34.25 -5.70
N PRO A 35 -4.59 -33.39 -5.23
CA PRO A 35 -5.37 -32.57 -6.13
C PRO A 35 -4.47 -31.64 -6.95
N THR A 36 -4.79 -31.50 -8.23
CA THR A 36 -4.09 -30.56 -9.10
C THR A 36 -4.52 -29.14 -8.74
N ARG A 37 -3.56 -28.21 -8.69
CA ARG A 37 -3.84 -26.80 -8.35
C ARG A 37 -4.59 -26.11 -9.49
N ALA A 38 -5.57 -25.29 -9.13
CA ALA A 38 -6.30 -24.43 -10.06
C ALA A 38 -5.36 -23.44 -10.76
N THR A 39 -5.53 -23.28 -12.07
CA THR A 39 -4.75 -22.35 -12.89
C THR A 39 -5.72 -21.41 -13.60
N VAL A 40 -5.38 -20.12 -13.64
CA VAL A 40 -6.21 -19.06 -14.24
C VAL A 40 -5.37 -18.19 -15.18
N SER A 41 -6.03 -17.53 -16.13
CA SER A 41 -5.43 -16.46 -16.93
C SER A 41 -4.84 -15.39 -16.02
N TYR A 42 -3.71 -14.84 -16.43
CA TYR A 42 -3.05 -13.77 -15.69
C TYR A 42 -2.44 -12.75 -16.65
N GLU A 43 -2.77 -11.49 -16.44
CA GLU A 43 -2.13 -10.36 -17.09
C GLU A 43 -1.81 -9.27 -16.07
N ASN A 44 -0.54 -8.87 -16.00
CA ASN A 44 -0.13 -7.71 -15.23
C ASN A 44 -0.42 -6.43 -16.03
N THR A 45 -1.31 -5.58 -15.52
CA THR A 45 -1.73 -4.33 -16.15
C THR A 45 -1.16 -3.09 -15.44
N SER A 46 -0.24 -3.27 -14.50
CA SER A 46 0.35 -2.20 -13.67
C SER A 46 1.46 -1.38 -14.37
N GLY A 47 1.59 -1.51 -15.70
CA GLY A 47 2.63 -0.86 -16.49
C GLY A 47 2.70 0.67 -16.29
N ARG A 48 1.56 1.31 -16.02
CA ARG A 48 1.46 2.76 -15.75
C ARG A 48 2.23 3.24 -14.51
N PHE A 49 2.57 2.33 -13.60
CA PHE A 49 3.34 2.62 -12.38
C PHE A 49 4.83 2.27 -12.52
N THR A 50 5.24 1.68 -13.65
CA THR A 50 6.64 1.34 -13.90
C THR A 50 7.36 2.56 -14.49
N LEU A 51 8.37 3.06 -13.76
CA LEU A 51 9.13 4.24 -14.15
C LEU A 51 10.34 3.83 -14.98
N GLN A 52 10.38 4.22 -16.26
CA GLN A 52 11.53 4.00 -17.14
C GLN A 52 12.69 4.97 -16.82
N ASP A 53 12.37 6.26 -16.66
CA ASP A 53 13.33 7.31 -16.35
C ASP A 53 12.96 8.03 -15.05
N ARG A 54 13.93 8.16 -14.13
CA ARG A 54 13.75 8.94 -12.89
C ARG A 54 14.37 10.33 -13.05
N LYS A 55 13.52 11.36 -13.18
CA LYS A 55 13.95 12.77 -13.26
C LYS A 55 13.54 13.50 -11.98
N PHE A 56 14.52 13.93 -11.19
CA PHE A 56 14.31 14.57 -9.89
C PHE A 56 14.37 16.11 -9.93
N SER A 57 14.51 16.70 -11.12
CA SER A 57 14.62 18.17 -11.28
C SER A 57 13.28 18.91 -11.31
N GLN A 58 12.16 18.19 -11.30
CA GLN A 58 10.82 18.78 -11.43
C GLN A 58 10.23 19.16 -10.07
N GLN A 59 9.48 20.26 -10.02
CA GLN A 59 8.75 20.70 -8.84
C GLN A 59 7.38 20.01 -8.71
N TYR A 60 6.93 19.77 -7.47
CA TYR A 60 5.66 19.08 -7.16
C TYR A 60 4.39 19.81 -7.63
N SER A 61 4.46 21.11 -7.94
CA SER A 61 3.32 21.91 -8.42
C SER A 61 2.65 21.33 -9.67
N HIS A 62 3.44 20.70 -10.55
CA HIS A 62 2.93 20.08 -11.78
C HIS A 62 1.93 18.95 -11.50
N ILE A 63 2.12 18.19 -10.40
CA ILE A 63 1.23 17.09 -10.02
C ILE A 63 -0.15 17.64 -9.63
N TYR A 64 -0.18 18.70 -8.81
CA TYR A 64 -1.43 19.32 -8.37
C TYR A 64 -2.17 19.98 -9.54
N ASN A 65 -1.45 20.70 -10.41
CA ASN A 65 -2.05 21.31 -11.59
C ASN A 65 -2.67 20.25 -12.53
N LYS A 66 -1.94 19.18 -12.85
CA LYS A 66 -2.46 18.09 -13.69
C LYS A 66 -3.66 17.40 -13.06
N ARG A 67 -3.63 17.15 -11.74
CA ARG A 67 -4.75 16.56 -11.00
C ARG A 67 -5.99 17.44 -11.07
N LEU A 68 -5.85 18.75 -10.79
CA LEU A 68 -6.95 19.69 -10.85
C LEU A 68 -7.58 19.73 -12.25
N LEU A 69 -6.76 19.85 -13.30
CA LEU A 69 -7.23 19.88 -14.69
C LEU A 69 -7.96 18.60 -15.11
N GLN A 70 -7.48 17.42 -14.69
CA GLN A 70 -8.14 16.14 -15.01
C GLN A 70 -9.44 15.94 -14.23
N MET A 71 -9.49 16.37 -12.97
CA MET A 71 -10.65 16.17 -12.10
C MET A 71 -11.77 17.20 -12.32
N ARG A 72 -11.43 18.42 -12.77
CA ARG A 72 -12.39 19.50 -13.00
C ARG A 72 -13.61 19.12 -13.87
N PRO A 73 -13.46 18.51 -15.06
CA PRO A 73 -14.62 18.14 -15.88
C PRO A 73 -15.51 17.06 -15.22
N LEU A 74 -14.90 16.11 -14.50
CA LEU A 74 -15.64 15.07 -13.78
C LEU A 74 -16.47 15.67 -12.65
N LEU A 75 -15.84 16.52 -11.83
CA LEU A 75 -16.51 17.22 -10.74
C LEU A 75 -17.58 18.20 -11.23
N GLN A 76 -17.34 18.89 -12.35
CA GLN A 76 -18.35 19.74 -13.00
C GLN A 76 -19.59 18.95 -13.40
N ALA A 77 -19.41 17.76 -13.99
CA ALA A 77 -20.54 16.92 -14.37
C ALA A 77 -21.34 16.48 -13.14
N THR A 78 -20.66 15.94 -12.12
CA THR A 78 -21.31 15.52 -10.86
C THR A 78 -22.00 16.66 -10.12
N ALA A 79 -21.34 17.83 -10.04
CA ALA A 79 -21.90 19.01 -9.39
C ALA A 79 -23.13 19.55 -10.13
N LYS A 80 -23.11 19.58 -11.47
CA LYS A 80 -24.25 20.02 -12.29
C LYS A 80 -25.44 19.07 -12.16
N GLU A 81 -25.19 17.76 -12.08
CA GLU A 81 -26.25 16.77 -11.84
C GLU A 81 -26.88 16.95 -10.44
N ARG A 82 -26.06 17.25 -9.43
CA ARG A 82 -26.50 17.40 -8.04
C ARG A 82 -27.18 18.74 -7.74
N TRP A 83 -26.63 19.85 -8.24
CA TRP A 83 -27.07 21.21 -7.88
C TRP A 83 -27.87 21.91 -8.98
N GLY A 84 -27.89 21.38 -10.21
CA GLY A 84 -28.66 21.94 -11.31
C GLY A 84 -28.33 23.40 -11.59
N GLN A 85 -29.36 24.27 -11.57
CA GLN A 85 -29.23 25.72 -11.78
C GLN A 85 -29.28 26.53 -10.46
N ASP A 86 -29.14 25.88 -9.30
CA ASP A 86 -29.20 26.54 -7.98
C ASP A 86 -28.03 27.51 -7.74
N CYS A 87 -26.94 27.38 -8.50
CA CYS A 87 -25.76 28.23 -8.35
C CYS A 87 -25.13 28.57 -9.70
N SER A 88 -24.43 29.70 -9.73
CA SER A 88 -23.62 30.10 -10.89
C SER A 88 -22.26 29.40 -10.85
N TRP A 89 -21.75 29.00 -12.01
CA TRP A 89 -20.47 28.31 -12.09
C TRP A 89 -19.31 29.31 -12.20
N MET A 90 -18.26 29.10 -11.40
CA MET A 90 -17.01 29.87 -11.46
C MET A 90 -15.84 28.97 -11.83
N ASP A 91 -15.14 29.32 -12.90
CA ASP A 91 -13.94 28.59 -13.34
C ASP A 91 -12.70 28.90 -12.50
N GLN A 92 -12.67 30.09 -11.89
CA GLN A 92 -11.54 30.60 -11.14
C GLN A 92 -12.01 31.23 -9.82
N ILE A 93 -11.27 30.94 -8.75
CA ILE A 93 -11.55 31.45 -7.41
C ILE A 93 -11.51 32.98 -7.38
N ILE A 94 -10.56 33.60 -8.09
CA ILE A 94 -10.40 35.07 -8.11
C ILE A 94 -11.61 35.82 -8.70
N ASN A 95 -12.45 35.14 -9.49
CA ASN A 95 -13.61 35.75 -10.14
C ASN A 95 -14.92 35.56 -9.35
N ILE A 96 -14.86 34.95 -8.17
CA ILE A 96 -16.06 34.73 -7.34
C ILE A 96 -16.59 36.09 -6.83
N PRO A 97 -17.82 36.48 -7.16
CA PRO A 97 -18.40 37.71 -6.64
C PRO A 97 -18.86 37.54 -5.20
N GLU A 98 -18.77 38.64 -4.43
CA GLU A 98 -19.31 38.71 -3.07
C GLU A 98 -20.83 38.49 -3.06
N GLU A 99 -21.33 37.93 -1.96
CA GLU A 99 -22.76 37.72 -1.68
C GLU A 99 -23.52 36.91 -2.76
N SER A 100 -22.81 36.22 -3.63
CA SER A 100 -23.39 35.43 -4.73
C SER A 100 -23.20 33.94 -4.50
N LYS A 101 -24.26 33.16 -4.76
CA LYS A 101 -24.19 31.70 -4.67
C LYS A 101 -23.51 31.11 -5.90
N VAL A 102 -22.37 30.46 -5.67
CA VAL A 102 -21.52 29.91 -6.72
C VAL A 102 -21.14 28.46 -6.46
N ALA A 103 -20.79 27.76 -7.53
CA ALA A 103 -20.06 26.51 -7.49
C ALA A 103 -18.67 26.67 -8.12
N VAL A 104 -17.66 26.09 -7.47
CA VAL A 104 -16.26 26.15 -7.89
C VAL A 104 -15.55 24.82 -7.61
N VAL A 105 -14.56 24.49 -8.43
CA VAL A 105 -13.67 23.33 -8.22
C VAL A 105 -12.27 23.78 -7.89
N GLY A 106 -11.71 23.18 -6.85
CA GLY A 106 -10.33 23.40 -6.45
C GLY A 106 -9.76 22.26 -5.65
N THR A 107 -8.50 22.41 -5.26
CA THR A 107 -7.75 21.47 -4.45
C THR A 107 -7.80 21.91 -3.00
N LEU A 108 -8.18 21.02 -2.09
CA LEU A 108 -8.16 21.30 -0.67
C LEU A 108 -6.72 21.39 -0.16
N CYS A 109 -6.46 22.42 0.63
CA CYS A 109 -5.25 22.59 1.41
C CYS A 109 -5.64 22.67 2.89
N LYS A 110 -5.26 21.65 3.66
CA LYS A 110 -5.51 21.59 5.10
C LYS A 110 -4.31 22.14 5.85
N THR A 111 -4.55 23.20 6.61
CA THR A 111 -3.60 23.71 7.60
C THR A 111 -3.84 22.94 8.88
N MET A 112 -2.84 22.17 9.30
CA MET A 112 -2.93 21.29 10.46
C MET A 112 -2.05 21.81 11.59
N ARG A 113 -2.63 22.03 12.77
CA ARG A 113 -1.90 22.63 13.90
C ARG A 113 -0.74 21.75 14.40
N LEU A 114 -0.95 20.44 14.43
CA LEU A 114 0.01 19.47 14.96
C LEU A 114 1.02 18.98 13.92
N ARG A 115 0.89 19.40 12.65
CA ARG A 115 1.77 18.93 11.58
C ARG A 115 3.18 19.49 11.80
N PRO A 116 4.21 18.63 11.90
CA PRO A 116 5.58 19.09 12.10
C PRO A 116 6.06 19.89 10.89
N SER A 117 6.71 21.01 11.17
CA SER A 117 7.31 21.88 10.17
C SER A 117 8.79 21.57 10.07
N VAL A 118 9.24 21.15 8.88
CA VAL A 118 10.65 20.91 8.60
C VAL A 118 11.47 22.19 8.85
N LEU A 119 10.91 23.36 8.53
CA LEU A 119 11.60 24.64 8.74
C LEU A 119 11.82 24.95 10.23
N ASP A 120 10.88 24.59 11.09
CA ASP A 120 11.02 24.83 12.53
C ASP A 120 12.03 23.85 13.14
N GLN A 121 12.08 22.61 12.65
CA GLN A 121 13.14 21.66 13.01
C GLN A 121 14.55 22.18 12.67
N TYR A 122 14.71 22.94 11.57
CA TYR A 122 15.99 23.56 11.22
C TYR A 122 16.35 24.77 12.08
N LYS A 123 15.37 25.52 12.60
CA LYS A 123 15.64 26.69 13.46
C LYS A 123 16.16 26.28 14.83
N ASP A 124 15.69 25.14 15.34
CA ASP A 124 16.02 24.65 16.67
C ASP A 124 17.37 23.91 16.74
N SER A 125 18.16 23.92 15.65
CA SER A 125 19.40 23.14 15.48
C SER A 125 20.56 23.47 16.45
N THR A 126 20.38 24.31 17.46
CA THR A 126 21.27 24.33 18.65
C THR A 126 20.96 23.23 19.66
N GLN A 127 19.79 22.60 19.55
CA GLN A 127 19.44 21.36 20.24
C GLN A 127 18.74 20.44 19.23
N ILE A 128 19.46 19.45 18.71
CA ILE A 128 18.83 18.29 18.06
C ILE A 128 18.19 17.47 19.20
N SER A 129 17.15 18.01 19.83
CA SER A 129 16.26 17.28 20.72
C SER A 129 15.22 16.60 19.85
N THR A 130 15.58 15.44 19.33
CA THR A 130 14.65 14.42 18.83
C THR A 130 13.80 13.93 20.00
N SER A 131 12.75 14.66 20.37
CA SER A 131 11.81 14.18 21.37
C SER A 131 10.44 14.84 21.22
N THR A 132 9.77 14.51 20.12
CA THR A 132 8.34 14.24 20.19
C THR A 132 8.15 12.95 19.43
N ASP A 133 7.67 11.92 20.13
CA ASP A 133 7.23 10.71 19.45
C ASP A 133 6.28 11.15 18.33
N PRO A 134 6.46 10.66 17.09
CA PRO A 134 5.60 11.05 16.00
C PRO A 134 4.16 10.75 16.40
N LEU A 135 3.35 11.81 16.50
CA LEU A 135 1.94 11.67 16.83
C LEU A 135 1.29 10.76 15.79
N GLU A 136 0.63 9.68 16.24
CA GLU A 136 -0.11 8.77 15.36
C GLU A 136 -1.22 9.50 14.60
N ASN A 137 -1.80 10.54 15.21
CA ASN A 137 -2.80 11.40 14.60
C ASN A 137 -2.38 12.87 14.69
N LEU A 138 -2.31 13.54 13.53
CA LEU A 138 -1.96 14.95 13.41
C LEU A 138 -3.19 15.87 13.32
N CYS A 139 -4.42 15.32 13.36
CA CYS A 139 -5.64 16.10 13.29
C CYS A 139 -5.89 16.85 14.61
N SER A 140 -6.39 18.07 14.48
CA SER A 140 -6.79 18.93 15.59
C SER A 140 -8.13 19.59 15.29
N GLU A 141 -8.89 19.94 16.35
CA GLU A 141 -10.09 20.79 16.24
C GLU A 141 -9.76 22.19 15.70
N ASP A 142 -8.50 22.62 15.82
CA ASP A 142 -8.01 23.89 15.29
C ASP A 142 -7.57 23.82 13.81
N ASP A 143 -7.75 22.66 13.16
CA ASP A 143 -7.41 22.51 11.75
C ASP A 143 -8.36 23.34 10.87
N SER A 144 -7.82 23.93 9.80
CA SER A 144 -8.60 24.74 8.85
C SER A 144 -8.40 24.28 7.41
N LEU A 145 -9.41 24.52 6.58
CA LEU A 145 -9.38 24.19 5.16
C LEU A 145 -9.36 25.46 4.30
N MET A 146 -8.55 25.40 3.26
CA MET A 146 -8.57 26.35 2.15
C MET A 146 -8.83 25.59 0.85
N LEU A 147 -9.48 26.25 -0.11
CA LEU A 147 -9.54 25.78 -1.48
C LEU A 147 -8.52 26.55 -2.32
N GLU A 148 -7.77 25.83 -3.14
CA GLU A 148 -6.72 26.36 -4.01
C GLU A 148 -6.99 25.99 -5.48
N ASP A 149 -6.82 26.96 -6.38
CA ASP A 149 -6.80 26.75 -7.83
C ASP A 149 -5.58 27.42 -8.47
N GLU A 150 -5.53 27.52 -9.79
CA GLU A 150 -4.46 28.21 -10.52
C GLU A 150 -4.38 29.72 -10.28
N THR A 151 -5.43 30.35 -9.74
CA THR A 151 -5.53 31.81 -9.54
C THR A 151 -5.28 32.26 -8.12
N GLY A 152 -5.61 31.43 -7.13
CA GLY A 152 -5.46 31.82 -5.74
C GLY A 152 -5.97 30.79 -4.75
N ARG A 153 -6.20 31.28 -3.53
CA ARG A 153 -6.67 30.49 -2.39
C ARG A 153 -7.80 31.23 -1.69
N MET A 154 -8.78 30.48 -1.20
CA MET A 154 -9.84 31.01 -0.34
C MET A 154 -10.02 30.12 0.89
N SER A 155 -10.21 30.74 2.05
CA SER A 155 -10.48 30.03 3.31
C SER A 155 -11.93 29.56 3.33
N LEU A 156 -12.14 28.34 3.83
CA LEU A 156 -13.46 27.71 3.88
C LEU A 156 -14.04 27.77 5.30
N THR A 157 -15.33 28.06 5.38
CA THR A 157 -16.16 27.95 6.58
C THR A 157 -17.43 27.14 6.29
N GLY A 158 -18.23 26.87 7.33
CA GLY A 158 -19.44 26.07 7.23
C GLY A 158 -19.29 24.66 7.80
N ASP A 159 -20.26 23.80 7.54
CA ASP A 159 -20.33 22.43 8.07
C ASP A 159 -19.56 21.43 7.18
N LEU A 160 -18.24 21.62 7.12
CA LEU A 160 -17.34 20.70 6.41
C LEU A 160 -16.80 19.64 7.38
N PRO A 161 -16.75 18.35 7.00
CA PRO A 161 -16.15 17.31 7.83
C PRO A 161 -14.62 17.39 7.74
N ILE A 162 -14.01 18.41 8.37
CA ILE A 162 -12.57 18.73 8.29
C ILE A 162 -11.69 17.52 8.61
N HIS A 163 -12.12 16.66 9.53
CA HIS A 163 -11.39 15.45 9.93
C HIS A 163 -11.36 14.35 8.85
N LEU A 164 -12.33 14.31 7.93
CA LEU A 164 -12.37 13.35 6.81
C LEU A 164 -11.69 13.89 5.55
N LEU A 165 -11.45 15.21 5.49
CA LEU A 165 -10.88 15.88 4.34
C LEU A 165 -9.36 16.01 4.46
N SER A 166 -8.66 15.71 3.37
CA SER A 166 -7.20 15.69 3.29
C SER A 166 -6.66 16.65 2.25
N THR A 167 -5.47 17.20 2.51
CA THR A 167 -4.75 18.04 1.55
C THR A 167 -4.52 17.31 0.23
N GLY A 168 -4.78 17.99 -0.89
CA GLY A 168 -4.61 17.46 -2.23
C GLY A 168 -5.85 16.79 -2.83
N MET A 169 -6.94 16.64 -2.07
CA MET A 169 -8.24 16.24 -2.62
C MET A 169 -8.78 17.34 -3.54
N VAL A 170 -9.25 16.97 -4.72
CA VAL A 170 -9.96 17.90 -5.62
C VAL A 170 -11.45 17.71 -5.40
N VAL A 171 -12.15 18.79 -5.08
CA VAL A 171 -13.58 18.78 -4.74
C VAL A 171 -14.30 19.90 -5.48
N ALA A 172 -15.61 19.74 -5.66
CA ALA A 172 -16.50 20.85 -5.98
C ALA A 172 -17.16 21.35 -4.71
N LEU A 173 -17.23 22.67 -4.54
CA LEU A 173 -17.93 23.34 -3.44
C LEU A 173 -19.06 24.20 -4.00
N LYS A 174 -20.19 24.24 -3.31
CA LYS A 174 -21.28 25.20 -3.49
C LYS A 174 -21.38 26.07 -2.25
N GLY A 175 -21.44 27.38 -2.43
CA GLY A 175 -21.48 28.30 -1.30
C GLY A 175 -21.51 29.77 -1.71
N VAL A 176 -21.24 30.63 -0.74
CA VAL A 176 -21.29 32.10 -0.89
C VAL A 176 -20.02 32.72 -0.34
N MET A 177 -19.43 33.65 -1.09
CA MET A 177 -18.32 34.46 -0.60
C MET A 177 -18.85 35.55 0.34
N GLN A 178 -18.39 35.54 1.59
CA GLN A 178 -18.74 36.52 2.62
C GLN A 178 -17.86 37.77 2.52
N LYS A 179 -18.30 38.88 3.13
CA LYS A 179 -17.59 40.18 3.10
C LYS A 179 -16.25 40.19 3.83
N ASP A 180 -16.05 39.24 4.73
CA ASP A 180 -14.79 39.03 5.45
C ASP A 180 -13.78 38.24 4.62
N GLY A 181 -14.13 37.82 3.40
CA GLY A 181 -13.29 37.04 2.49
C GLY A 181 -13.31 35.54 2.76
N LEU A 182 -14.21 35.06 3.64
CA LEU A 182 -14.41 33.64 3.91
C LEU A 182 -15.48 33.06 2.97
N PHE A 183 -15.24 31.84 2.47
CA PHE A 183 -16.22 31.13 1.66
C PHE A 183 -17.08 30.23 2.53
N LEU A 184 -18.34 30.60 2.73
CA LEU A 184 -19.31 29.79 3.45
C LEU A 184 -19.76 28.63 2.57
N THR A 185 -19.31 27.43 2.90
CA THR A 185 -19.65 26.21 2.17
C THR A 185 -21.02 25.69 2.63
N GLU A 186 -21.95 25.58 1.68
CA GLU A 186 -23.26 24.97 1.91
C GLU A 186 -23.25 23.48 1.57
N GLU A 187 -22.62 23.11 0.45
CA GLU A 187 -22.52 21.74 -0.01
C GLU A 187 -21.17 21.47 -0.67
N TRP A 188 -20.77 20.20 -0.71
CA TRP A 188 -19.57 19.75 -1.42
C TRP A 188 -19.78 18.37 -2.03
N CYS A 189 -19.01 18.04 -3.07
CA CYS A 189 -19.01 16.70 -3.64
C CYS A 189 -17.65 16.28 -4.23
N CYS A 190 -17.43 14.97 -4.26
CA CYS A 190 -16.34 14.32 -4.98
C CYS A 190 -16.81 13.86 -6.37
N ALA A 191 -15.86 13.47 -7.23
CA ALA A 191 -16.17 12.99 -8.59
C ALA A 191 -16.91 11.64 -8.65
N GLY A 192 -17.07 10.96 -7.51
CA GLY A 192 -17.66 9.62 -7.45
C GLY A 192 -16.71 8.53 -7.96
N LEU A 193 -17.28 7.35 -8.21
CA LEU A 193 -16.55 6.22 -8.80
C LEU A 193 -16.49 6.36 -10.32
N PRO A 194 -15.37 6.00 -10.97
CA PRO A 194 -15.32 5.91 -12.42
C PRO A 194 -16.32 4.87 -12.93
N ALA A 195 -16.80 5.04 -14.16
CA ALA A 195 -17.65 4.02 -14.80
C ALA A 195 -16.90 2.68 -14.85
N HIS A 196 -17.52 1.65 -14.30
CA HIS A 196 -16.96 0.30 -14.35
C HIS A 196 -16.99 -0.17 -15.82
N PRO A 197 -15.88 -0.69 -16.37
CA PRO A 197 -15.93 -1.31 -17.69
C PRO A 197 -16.99 -2.42 -17.66
N SER A 198 -17.93 -2.36 -18.59
CA SER A 198 -19.08 -3.28 -18.63
C SER A 198 -18.62 -4.70 -18.91
N GLY A 199 -19.10 -5.65 -18.10
CA GLY A 199 -18.94 -7.10 -18.31
C GLY A 199 -17.84 -7.71 -17.45
N LEU A 200 -18.18 -8.03 -16.19
CA LEU A 200 -17.40 -9.05 -15.49
C LEU A 200 -17.55 -10.36 -16.28
N PRO A 201 -16.47 -11.14 -16.48
CA PRO A 201 -16.61 -12.47 -17.05
C PRO A 201 -17.60 -13.29 -16.20
N PRO A 202 -18.30 -14.26 -16.81
CA PRO A 202 -19.13 -15.17 -16.04
C PRO A 202 -18.29 -15.83 -14.94
N PRO A 203 -18.86 -16.10 -13.76
CA PRO A 203 -18.12 -16.78 -12.70
C PRO A 203 -17.63 -18.14 -13.22
N PRO A 204 -16.45 -18.59 -12.78
CA PRO A 204 -15.96 -19.91 -13.15
C PRO A 204 -16.91 -21.01 -12.66
N GLU A 205 -16.96 -22.13 -13.39
CA GLU A 205 -17.80 -23.28 -13.02
C GLU A 205 -17.45 -23.82 -11.62
N GLU A 206 -16.16 -23.78 -11.27
CA GLU A 206 -15.67 -24.11 -9.94
C GLU A 206 -15.11 -22.88 -9.21
N PRO A 207 -15.35 -22.76 -7.90
CA PRO A 207 -14.88 -21.62 -7.12
C PRO A 207 -13.34 -21.60 -7.09
N THR A 208 -12.75 -20.52 -7.59
CA THR A 208 -11.31 -20.29 -7.62
C THR A 208 -10.96 -19.06 -6.78
N PHE A 209 -9.88 -19.14 -6.02
CA PHE A 209 -9.54 -18.13 -5.02
C PHE A 209 -8.21 -17.43 -5.30
N ILE A 210 -8.14 -16.17 -4.89
CA ILE A 210 -6.91 -15.40 -4.76
C ILE A 210 -6.70 -15.14 -3.27
N LEU A 211 -5.54 -15.51 -2.76
CA LEU A 211 -5.19 -15.25 -1.36
C LEU A 211 -4.45 -13.91 -1.27
N LEU A 212 -4.96 -13.01 -0.44
CA LEU A 212 -4.31 -11.73 -0.12
C LEU A 212 -3.70 -11.81 1.27
N VAL A 213 -2.42 -11.49 1.39
CA VAL A 213 -1.71 -11.40 2.67
C VAL A 213 -0.83 -10.16 2.68
N SER A 214 -0.64 -9.54 3.84
CA SER A 214 0.24 -8.40 4.05
C SER A 214 0.84 -8.47 5.44
N GLY A 215 1.92 -7.75 5.71
CA GLY A 215 2.46 -7.68 7.06
C GLY A 215 3.02 -9.02 7.55
N LEU A 216 3.71 -9.75 6.66
CA LEU A 216 4.42 -10.98 7.07
C LEU A 216 5.53 -10.67 8.08
N GLU A 217 6.11 -9.46 8.00
CA GLU A 217 7.08 -8.92 8.95
C GLU A 217 8.17 -9.93 9.35
N THR A 218 8.69 -10.68 8.37
CA THR A 218 9.73 -11.68 8.60
C THR A 218 10.92 -11.06 9.32
N GLY A 219 11.54 -11.81 10.24
CA GLY A 219 12.61 -11.29 11.10
C GLY A 219 12.15 -10.38 12.25
N GLY A 220 10.84 -10.22 12.45
CA GLY A 220 10.26 -9.55 13.62
C GLY A 220 10.33 -10.40 14.90
N THR A 221 9.76 -9.87 15.99
CA THR A 221 9.69 -10.57 17.29
C THR A 221 8.38 -11.35 17.49
N HIS A 222 7.53 -11.39 16.46
CA HIS A 222 6.25 -12.09 16.49
C HIS A 222 6.44 -13.61 16.43
N ASP A 223 5.44 -14.36 16.90
CA ASP A 223 5.44 -15.81 16.82
C ASP A 223 5.48 -16.25 15.34
N PRO A 224 6.45 -17.08 14.93
CA PRO A 224 6.53 -17.55 13.54
C PRO A 224 5.49 -18.61 13.18
N LEU A 225 4.79 -19.19 14.16
CA LEU A 225 3.85 -20.28 13.95
C LEU A 225 2.71 -19.95 12.98
N PRO A 226 1.99 -18.80 13.07
CA PRO A 226 0.90 -18.47 12.15
C PRO A 226 1.37 -18.39 10.70
N THR A 227 2.54 -17.78 10.46
CA THR A 227 3.13 -17.68 9.12
C THR A 227 3.47 -19.05 8.57
N LYS A 228 4.02 -19.94 9.41
CA LYS A 228 4.30 -21.33 9.02
C LYS A 228 3.02 -22.10 8.69
N LEU A 229 1.98 -22.02 9.53
CA LEU A 229 0.70 -22.68 9.30
C LEU A 229 0.02 -22.18 8.01
N LEU A 230 0.13 -20.88 7.72
CA LEU A 230 -0.35 -20.31 6.46
C LEU A 230 0.36 -20.93 5.25
N VAL A 231 1.69 -21.01 5.28
CA VAL A 231 2.48 -21.61 4.20
C VAL A 231 2.15 -23.10 4.05
N ASP A 232 2.06 -23.84 5.16
CA ASP A 232 1.74 -25.27 5.16
C ASP A 232 0.31 -25.51 4.62
N TYR A 233 -0.66 -24.63 4.96
CA TYR A 233 -2.01 -24.67 4.38
C TYR A 233 -2.01 -24.40 2.87
N ILE A 234 -1.38 -23.31 2.42
CA ILE A 234 -1.33 -22.95 0.99
C ILE A 234 -0.68 -24.05 0.17
N THR A 235 0.38 -24.67 0.70
CA THR A 235 1.11 -25.74 0.02
C THR A 235 0.44 -27.12 0.14
N GLY A 236 -0.63 -27.26 0.92
CA GLY A 236 -1.40 -28.50 1.07
C GLY A 236 -0.79 -29.52 2.04
N HIS A 237 0.09 -29.08 2.95
CA HIS A 237 0.69 -29.93 3.99
C HIS A 237 -0.07 -29.91 5.32
N LEU A 238 -1.15 -29.12 5.42
CA LEU A 238 -1.92 -28.92 6.64
C LEU A 238 -3.41 -29.16 6.38
N GLY A 239 -4.06 -29.86 7.30
CA GLY A 239 -5.52 -30.04 7.32
C GLY A 239 -5.99 -31.42 6.86
N SER A 240 -7.31 -31.54 6.70
CA SER A 240 -8.00 -32.70 6.15
C SER A 240 -7.94 -32.76 4.62
N THR A 241 -8.43 -33.83 4.02
CA THR A 241 -8.54 -33.95 2.56
C THR A 241 -9.41 -32.84 1.94
N GLU A 242 -10.44 -32.38 2.67
CA GLU A 242 -11.27 -31.24 2.26
C GLU A 242 -10.49 -29.92 2.27
N ASP A 243 -9.65 -29.71 3.28
CA ASP A 243 -8.79 -28.52 3.39
C ASP A 243 -7.76 -28.47 2.25
N VAL A 244 -7.15 -29.61 1.94
CA VAL A 244 -6.20 -29.74 0.83
C VAL A 244 -6.89 -29.50 -0.52
N ALA A 245 -8.13 -29.97 -0.70
CA ALA A 245 -8.93 -29.69 -1.88
C ALA A 245 -9.35 -28.21 -1.99
N LEU A 246 -9.57 -27.53 -0.87
CA LEU A 246 -9.83 -26.09 -0.85
C LEU A 246 -8.56 -25.29 -1.16
N ALA A 247 -7.42 -25.66 -0.57
CA ALA A 247 -6.13 -25.03 -0.80
C ALA A 247 -5.65 -25.20 -2.25
N SER A 248 -6.00 -26.31 -2.92
CA SER A 248 -5.70 -26.50 -4.34
C SER A 248 -6.47 -25.53 -5.25
N ARG A 249 -7.59 -24.96 -4.78
CA ARG A 249 -8.36 -23.93 -5.51
C ARG A 249 -7.80 -22.52 -5.37
N ILE A 250 -6.76 -22.32 -4.56
CA ILE A 250 -6.00 -21.06 -4.50
C ILE A 250 -5.10 -21.01 -5.73
N ALA A 251 -5.48 -20.17 -6.70
CA ALA A 251 -4.76 -20.03 -7.97
C ALA A 251 -3.61 -19.04 -7.91
N ARG A 252 -3.63 -18.10 -6.95
CA ARG A 252 -2.60 -17.07 -6.79
C ARG A 252 -2.53 -16.53 -5.37
N VAL A 253 -1.33 -16.17 -4.94
CA VAL A 253 -1.07 -15.47 -3.67
C VAL A 253 -0.54 -14.07 -3.98
N VAL A 254 -1.11 -13.04 -3.36
CA VAL A 254 -0.60 -11.66 -3.43
C VAL A 254 -0.13 -11.25 -2.05
N VAL A 255 1.15 -10.90 -1.95
CA VAL A 255 1.79 -10.36 -0.75
C VAL A 255 1.86 -8.84 -0.87
N ALA A 256 0.96 -8.14 -0.17
CA ALA A 256 0.75 -6.70 -0.26
C ALA A 256 1.60 -5.92 0.76
N GLY A 257 2.93 -5.96 0.60
CA GLY A 257 3.87 -5.15 1.36
C GLY A 257 3.99 -5.50 2.85
N SER A 258 4.86 -4.75 3.53
CA SER A 258 5.31 -5.02 4.91
C SER A 258 5.79 -6.46 5.06
N SER A 259 6.56 -6.90 4.05
CA SER A 259 6.97 -8.30 3.92
C SER A 259 8.06 -8.67 4.93
N ARG A 260 8.90 -7.71 5.31
CA ARG A 260 9.93 -7.85 6.36
C ARG A 260 9.94 -6.66 7.31
N VAL A 261 10.50 -6.87 8.50
CA VAL A 261 10.77 -5.73 9.40
C VAL A 261 11.82 -4.78 8.81
N PRO A 262 11.67 -3.47 8.98
CA PRO A 262 12.68 -2.50 8.59
C PRO A 262 13.94 -2.64 9.48
N PRO A 263 15.13 -2.36 8.95
CA PRO A 263 16.34 -2.33 9.78
C PRO A 263 16.25 -1.21 10.83
N ALA A 264 16.84 -1.43 12.00
CA ALA A 264 16.84 -0.42 13.06
C ALA A 264 17.45 0.92 12.59
N PRO A 265 16.93 2.06 13.08
CA PRO A 265 17.42 3.39 12.70
C PRO A 265 18.93 3.53 12.90
N GLY A 266 19.60 4.15 11.94
CA GLY A 266 21.05 4.40 12.00
C GLY A 266 21.95 3.26 11.49
N LEU A 267 21.40 2.08 11.17
CA LEU A 267 22.14 0.98 10.53
C LEU A 267 22.31 1.18 9.01
N VAL A 268 21.36 1.85 8.37
CA VAL A 268 21.40 2.13 6.93
C VAL A 268 22.28 3.36 6.67
N GLY A 269 23.28 3.22 5.81
CA GLY A 269 24.18 4.32 5.41
C GLY A 269 25.53 4.38 6.14
N GLN A 270 25.82 3.46 7.07
CA GLN A 270 27.15 3.36 7.66
C GLN A 270 28.14 2.63 6.73
N HIS A 271 29.32 3.21 6.51
CA HIS A 271 30.36 2.62 5.67
C HIS A 271 31.03 1.37 6.29
N LYS A 272 30.91 1.17 7.60
CA LYS A 272 31.41 0.00 8.31
C LYS A 272 30.35 -0.46 9.31
N LEU A 273 29.76 -1.61 9.01
CA LEU A 273 28.82 -2.29 9.91
C LEU A 273 29.53 -3.46 10.59
N SER A 274 29.20 -3.70 11.86
CA SER A 274 29.61 -4.93 12.54
C SER A 274 28.94 -6.14 11.89
N LYS A 275 29.51 -7.35 12.07
CA LYS A 275 28.90 -8.58 11.57
C LYS A 275 27.47 -8.77 12.09
N ALA A 276 27.23 -8.47 13.37
CA ALA A 276 25.90 -8.55 13.98
C ALA A 276 24.90 -7.57 13.35
N ALA A 277 25.36 -6.35 13.03
CA ALA A 277 24.55 -5.35 12.34
C ALA A 277 24.23 -5.75 10.89
N GLN A 278 25.18 -6.35 10.18
CA GLN A 278 24.93 -6.91 8.86
C GLN A 278 23.92 -8.06 8.92
N ASP A 279 24.11 -9.00 9.85
CA ASP A 279 23.20 -10.13 10.04
C ASP A 279 21.78 -9.67 10.35
N ALA A 280 21.59 -8.62 11.14
CA ALA A 280 20.28 -8.05 11.45
C ALA A 280 19.56 -7.44 10.23
N ILE A 281 20.31 -6.94 9.24
CA ILE A 281 19.75 -6.41 7.98
C ILE A 281 19.40 -7.57 7.02
N TYR A 282 20.26 -8.59 6.96
CA TYR A 282 20.12 -9.67 5.98
C TYR A 282 19.19 -10.80 6.44
N SER A 283 19.10 -11.11 7.75
CA SER A 283 18.31 -12.23 8.22
C SER A 283 16.82 -12.13 7.89
N PRO A 284 16.15 -10.97 8.06
CA PRO A 284 14.75 -10.81 7.65
C PRO A 284 14.56 -11.09 6.15
N MET A 285 15.49 -10.61 5.33
CA MET A 285 15.41 -10.76 3.88
C MET A 285 15.67 -12.20 3.43
N ARG A 286 16.57 -12.92 4.09
CA ARG A 286 16.78 -14.36 3.84
C ARG A 286 15.55 -15.18 4.19
N GLU A 287 14.89 -14.87 5.30
CA GLU A 287 13.68 -15.54 5.72
C GLU A 287 12.54 -15.32 4.72
N LEU A 288 12.34 -14.08 4.29
CA LEU A 288 11.38 -13.74 3.25
C LEU A 288 11.68 -14.45 1.91
N ASP A 289 12.94 -14.51 1.48
CA ASP A 289 13.33 -15.24 0.26
C ASP A 289 12.99 -16.73 0.34
N LEU A 290 13.27 -17.38 1.48
CA LEU A 290 12.90 -18.79 1.68
C LEU A 290 11.39 -19.00 1.68
N LEU A 291 10.64 -18.11 2.35
CA LEU A 291 9.18 -18.18 2.37
C LEU A 291 8.60 -18.01 0.97
N MET A 292 9.07 -17.01 0.22
CA MET A 292 8.67 -16.80 -1.17
C MET A 292 9.05 -18.00 -2.06
N ALA A 293 10.21 -18.63 -1.84
CA ALA A 293 10.62 -19.81 -2.58
C ALA A 293 9.70 -21.01 -2.31
N THR A 294 9.34 -21.25 -1.04
CA THR A 294 8.40 -22.32 -0.66
C THR A 294 7.04 -22.10 -1.29
N LEU A 295 6.47 -20.89 -1.19
CA LEU A 295 5.20 -20.57 -1.83
C LEU A 295 5.27 -20.69 -3.36
N SER A 296 6.30 -20.10 -3.98
CA SER A 296 6.48 -20.09 -5.44
C SER A 296 6.68 -21.49 -6.01
N SER A 297 7.20 -22.43 -5.22
CA SER A 297 7.30 -23.83 -5.63
C SER A 297 5.94 -24.52 -5.81
N SER A 298 4.88 -23.98 -5.21
CA SER A 298 3.53 -24.56 -5.21
C SER A 298 2.50 -23.73 -5.96
N VAL A 299 2.53 -22.39 -5.85
CA VAL A 299 1.52 -21.46 -6.38
C VAL A 299 2.18 -20.19 -6.96
N PRO A 300 1.62 -19.55 -7.99
CA PRO A 300 2.04 -18.21 -8.41
C PRO A 300 1.95 -17.19 -7.26
N VAL A 301 3.03 -16.45 -7.03
CA VAL A 301 3.13 -15.44 -5.97
C VAL A 301 3.47 -14.08 -6.56
N ASP A 302 2.64 -13.08 -6.25
CA ASP A 302 2.91 -11.69 -6.59
C ASP A 302 3.33 -10.94 -5.32
N VAL A 303 4.57 -10.46 -5.27
CA VAL A 303 5.11 -9.74 -4.12
C VAL A 303 5.20 -8.24 -4.41
N MET A 304 4.41 -7.45 -3.69
CA MET A 304 4.43 -5.99 -3.72
C MET A 304 5.36 -5.45 -2.62
N PRO A 305 6.13 -4.38 -2.89
CA PRO A 305 6.88 -3.69 -1.85
C PRO A 305 5.95 -2.87 -0.94
N GLY A 306 6.28 -2.81 0.35
CA GLY A 306 5.74 -1.85 1.31
C GLY A 306 6.78 -0.84 1.80
N GLU A 307 6.49 -0.19 2.94
CA GLU A 307 7.34 0.87 3.52
C GLU A 307 8.70 0.36 4.01
N GLY A 308 8.71 -0.77 4.71
CA GLY A 308 9.94 -1.37 5.28
C GLY A 308 10.74 -2.22 4.31
N ASP A 309 10.20 -2.49 3.12
CA ASP A 309 10.77 -3.40 2.12
C ASP A 309 11.92 -2.75 1.34
N PRO A 310 12.82 -3.53 0.69
CA PRO A 310 13.96 -3.01 -0.06
C PRO A 310 13.53 -2.43 -1.42
N ALA A 311 12.67 -1.42 -1.38
CA ALA A 311 12.19 -0.63 -2.51
C ALA A 311 12.35 0.88 -2.20
N GLY A 312 12.04 1.73 -3.18
CA GLY A 312 12.04 3.18 -2.94
C GLY A 312 10.93 3.59 -1.97
N CYS A 313 11.15 4.62 -1.16
CA CYS A 313 10.13 5.20 -0.27
C CYS A 313 9.10 6.06 -1.02
N TRP A 314 9.32 6.35 -2.30
CA TRP A 314 8.44 7.18 -3.13
C TRP A 314 7.43 6.33 -3.87
N LEU A 315 6.18 6.82 -3.95
CA LEU A 315 5.18 6.27 -4.86
C LEU A 315 5.37 6.82 -6.28
N PRO A 316 5.21 5.99 -7.33
CA PRO A 316 5.02 4.54 -7.28
C PRO A 316 6.32 3.80 -6.91
N GLN A 317 6.26 2.90 -5.93
CA GLN A 317 7.38 2.05 -5.55
C GLN A 317 7.61 1.00 -6.64
N GLN A 318 8.84 0.93 -7.12
CA GLN A 318 9.23 -0.03 -8.16
C GLN A 318 9.41 -1.45 -7.58
N PRO A 319 9.30 -2.50 -8.41
CA PRO A 319 9.47 -3.87 -7.95
C PRO A 319 10.78 -4.10 -7.22
N MET A 320 10.75 -4.95 -6.20
CA MET A 320 11.97 -5.30 -5.45
C MET A 320 13.01 -5.95 -6.38
N PRO A 321 14.31 -5.64 -6.22
CA PRO A 321 15.36 -6.23 -7.05
C PRO A 321 15.46 -7.75 -6.94
N ALA A 322 15.78 -8.44 -8.04
CA ALA A 322 15.84 -9.91 -8.07
C ALA A 322 16.96 -10.45 -7.17
N CYS A 323 18.03 -9.66 -6.99
CA CYS A 323 19.15 -10.01 -6.13
C CYS A 323 18.77 -10.14 -4.65
N MET A 324 17.62 -9.62 -4.24
CA MET A 324 17.09 -9.82 -2.88
C MET A 324 16.43 -11.20 -2.71
N PHE A 325 16.15 -11.91 -3.81
CA PHE A 325 15.45 -13.20 -3.82
C PHE A 325 16.25 -14.31 -4.52
N PRO A 326 17.46 -14.66 -4.04
CA PRO A 326 18.31 -15.66 -4.71
C PRO A 326 17.67 -17.05 -4.82
N HIS A 327 16.79 -17.46 -3.90
CA HIS A 327 16.10 -18.74 -3.98
C HIS A 327 14.78 -18.63 -4.73
N ALA A 328 13.95 -17.64 -4.38
CA ALA A 328 12.61 -17.52 -4.94
C ALA A 328 12.61 -17.10 -6.42
N ALA A 329 13.58 -16.26 -6.84
CA ALA A 329 13.68 -15.82 -8.24
C ALA A 329 14.06 -16.95 -9.22
N ARG A 330 14.36 -18.16 -8.72
CA ARG A 330 14.58 -19.35 -9.55
C ARG A 330 13.26 -19.92 -10.08
N PHE A 331 12.14 -19.59 -9.46
CA PHE A 331 10.82 -20.03 -9.88
C PHE A 331 10.18 -18.98 -10.80
N SER A 332 9.68 -19.41 -11.96
CA SER A 332 8.95 -18.54 -12.91
C SER A 332 7.60 -18.07 -12.38
N THR A 333 7.13 -18.66 -11.29
CA THR A 333 5.89 -18.35 -10.59
C THR A 333 6.01 -17.19 -9.61
N LEU A 334 7.23 -16.73 -9.30
CA LEU A 334 7.45 -15.51 -8.51
C LEU A 334 7.39 -14.26 -9.39
N ASN A 335 6.41 -13.40 -9.15
CA ASN A 335 6.31 -12.08 -9.77
C ASN A 335 6.64 -11.00 -8.75
N ARG A 336 7.68 -10.22 -9.01
CA ARG A 336 7.99 -9.00 -8.25
C ARG A 336 7.25 -7.86 -8.93
N VAL A 337 6.25 -7.30 -8.26
CA VAL A 337 5.35 -6.28 -8.82
C VAL A 337 5.57 -4.92 -8.15
N CYS A 338 5.04 -3.84 -8.74
CA CYS A 338 5.15 -2.50 -8.17
C CYS A 338 4.08 -2.24 -7.10
N ASN A 339 4.21 -1.13 -6.37
CA ASN A 339 3.16 -0.57 -5.53
C ASN A 339 2.89 0.88 -5.99
N PRO A 340 1.71 1.20 -6.55
CA PRO A 340 0.49 0.37 -6.64
C PRO A 340 0.57 -0.77 -7.66
N TYR A 341 -0.32 -1.77 -7.53
CA TYR A 341 -0.40 -2.95 -8.39
C TYR A 341 -1.80 -3.09 -9.02
N GLU A 342 -1.83 -3.48 -10.30
CA GLU A 342 -3.04 -3.74 -11.11
C GLU A 342 -2.79 -5.00 -11.95
N ALA A 343 -3.76 -5.92 -11.95
CA ALA A 343 -3.71 -7.14 -12.75
C ALA A 343 -5.12 -7.66 -13.07
N GLN A 344 -5.21 -8.45 -14.13
CA GLN A 344 -6.39 -9.25 -14.48
C GLN A 344 -6.08 -10.72 -14.14
N VAL A 345 -6.97 -11.35 -13.37
CA VAL A 345 -6.81 -12.72 -12.87
C VAL A 345 -8.14 -13.45 -13.05
N GLY A 346 -8.13 -14.52 -13.85
CA GLY A 346 -9.36 -15.22 -14.26
C GLY A 346 -9.97 -14.57 -15.49
#